data_AF-A0A2G5TH60-F1
#
_entry.id   AF-A0A2G5TH60-F1
#
_cell.length_a   1.000
_cell.length_b   1.000
_cell.length_c   1.000
_cell.angle_alpha   90.00
_cell.angle_beta   90.00
_cell.angle_gamma   90.00
#
_symmetry.space_group_name_H-M   'P 1'
#
loop_
_entity.id
_entity.type
_entity.pdbx_description
1 polymer ?
#
loop_
_entity_poly.entity_id
_entity_poly.type
_entity_poly.pdbx_seq_one_letter_code
_entity_poly.pdbx_strand_id
1 'polypeptide(L)'
;MGVSALKEVFSDLRKKQVQVYFASAKIPVRDMFEKCNFYEFVSKENFYPTLRDATGIARLRQNEFGFIDTSRVPEFDEVSNVTNNLPNH
;
A
#
# COMPACT_ATOMS: atom_id res chain seq x y z
N MET A 1 -10.10 19.86 1.85
CA MET A 1 -8.95 19.87 2.79
C MET A 1 -8.23 18.52 2.84
N GLY A 2 -8.89 17.40 3.17
CA GLY A 2 -8.20 16.09 3.25
C GLY A 2 -7.59 15.56 1.94
N VAL A 3 -8.34 15.56 0.83
CA VAL A 3 -7.82 15.08 -0.47
C VAL A 3 -6.67 15.97 -0.99
N SER A 4 -6.75 17.29 -0.78
CA SER A 4 -5.69 18.23 -1.14
C SER A 4 -4.40 17.94 -0.37
N ALA A 5 -4.49 17.75 0.95
CA ALA A 5 -3.33 17.36 1.76
C ALA A 5 -2.73 16.02 1.30
N LEU A 6 -3.57 15.07 0.89
CA LEU A 6 -3.10 13.79 0.35
C LEU A 6 -2.33 13.97 -0.98
N LYS A 7 -2.76 14.91 -1.84
CA LYS A 7 -2.03 15.28 -3.07
C LYS A 7 -0.66 15.90 -2.73
N GLU A 8 -0.61 16.81 -1.75
CA GLU A 8 0.63 17.44 -1.32
C GLU A 8 1.64 16.40 -0.79
N VAL A 9 1.20 15.53 0.13
CA VAL A 9 2.04 14.46 0.67
C VAL A 9 2.49 13.50 -0.43
N PHE A 10 1.61 13.11 -1.35
CA PHE A 10 1.99 12.28 -2.50
C PHE A 10 3.06 12.96 -3.35
N SER A 11 2.90 14.26 -3.65
CA SER A 11 3.89 15.04 -4.41
C SER A 11 5.25 15.06 -3.72
N ASP A 12 5.26 15.32 -2.40
CA ASP A 12 6.49 15.46 -1.64
C ASP A 12 7.24 14.14 -1.47
N LEU A 13 6.51 13.03 -1.31
CA LEU A 13 7.11 11.70 -1.30
C LEU A 13 7.68 11.33 -2.66
N ARG A 14 6.98 11.66 -3.76
CA ARG A 14 7.48 11.42 -5.12
C ARG A 14 8.76 12.22 -5.42
N LYS A 15 8.85 13.47 -4.99
CA LYS A 15 10.08 14.28 -5.11
C LYS A 15 11.26 13.63 -4.40
N LYS A 16 11.02 12.91 -3.29
CA LYS A 16 12.02 12.16 -2.53
C LYS A 16 12.29 10.76 -3.07
N GLN A 17 11.82 10.43 -4.28
CA GLN A 17 11.93 9.11 -4.89
C GLN A 17 11.26 7.99 -4.05
N VAL A 18 10.27 8.35 -3.23
CA VAL A 18 9.46 7.38 -2.48
C VAL A 18 8.22 7.05 -3.31
N GLN A 19 8.02 5.76 -3.58
CA GLN A 19 6.85 5.25 -4.28
C GLN A 19 5.69 5.07 -3.30
N VAL A 20 4.50 5.55 -3.67
CA VAL A 20 3.31 5.51 -2.80
C VAL A 20 2.23 4.65 -3.46
N TYR A 21 1.61 3.79 -2.65
CA TYR A 21 0.53 2.89 -3.03
C TYR A 21 -0.64 3.06 -2.09
N PHE A 22 -1.86 2.87 -2.60
CA PHE A 22 -3.09 3.00 -1.85
C PHE A 22 -3.76 1.64 -1.77
N ALA A 23 -4.07 1.16 -0.57
CA ALA A 23 -4.71 -0.13 -0.35
C ALA A 23 -6.08 0.04 0.29
N SER A 24 -7.02 -0.85 -0.06
CA SER A 24 -8.32 -0.98 0.61
C SER A 24 -9.12 0.32 0.74
N ALA A 25 -9.00 1.21 -0.24
CA ALA A 25 -9.80 2.43 -0.30
C ALA A 25 -11.29 2.07 -0.43
N LYS A 26 -12.09 2.42 0.59
CA LYS A 26 -13.55 2.20 0.62
C LYS A 26 -14.26 3.02 -0.46
N ILE A 27 -15.43 2.54 -0.92
CA ILE A 27 -16.21 3.16 -2.00
C ILE A 27 -16.43 4.67 -1.78
N PRO A 28 -16.89 5.16 -0.61
CA PRO A 28 -17.12 6.60 -0.43
C PRO A 28 -15.85 7.45 -0.55
N VAL A 29 -14.69 6.86 -0.25
CA VAL A 29 -13.39 7.53 -0.39
C VAL A 29 -12.98 7.60 -1.86
N ARG A 30 -13.22 6.51 -2.62
CA ARG A 30 -13.00 6.49 -4.08
C ARG A 30 -13.89 7.49 -4.81
N ASP A 31 -15.16 7.60 -4.41
CA ASP A 31 -16.09 8.59 -4.96
C ASP A 31 -15.61 10.02 -4.67
N MET A 32 -15.06 10.27 -3.47
CA MET A 32 -14.46 11.55 -3.13
C MET A 32 -13.21 11.84 -3.97
N PHE A 33 -12.36 10.83 -4.22
CA PHE A 33 -11.21 10.97 -5.10
C PHE A 33 -11.60 11.32 -6.54
N GLU A 34 -12.66 10.70 -7.07
CA GLU A 34 -13.19 11.04 -8.40
C GLU A 34 -13.70 12.49 -8.43
N LYS A 35 -14.53 12.89 -7.46
CA LYS A 35 -15.09 14.25 -7.37
C LYS A 35 -14.03 15.35 -7.22
N CYS A 36 -12.87 15.03 -6.65
CA CYS A 36 -11.77 15.96 -6.45
C CYS A 36 -10.67 15.85 -7.52
N ASN A 37 -10.94 15.16 -8.64
CA ASN A 37 -9.97 14.90 -9.71
C ASN A 37 -8.64 14.39 -9.16
N PHE A 38 -8.69 13.49 -8.17
CA PHE A 38 -7.49 12.94 -7.55
C PHE A 38 -6.77 12.00 -8.51
N TYR A 39 -7.52 11.27 -9.32
CA TYR A 39 -6.99 10.29 -10.26
C TYR A 39 -6.25 10.88 -11.46
N GLU A 40 -6.43 12.17 -11.75
CA GLU A 40 -5.59 12.89 -12.71
C GLU A 40 -4.16 13.09 -12.19
N PHE A 41 -3.98 13.10 -10.86
CA PHE A 41 -2.71 13.30 -10.20
C PHE A 41 -2.06 11.97 -9.77
N VAL A 42 -2.86 11.01 -9.34
CA VAL A 42 -2.43 9.67 -8.95
C VAL A 42 -3.12 8.63 -9.83
N SER A 43 -2.36 7.90 -10.64
CA SER A 43 -2.92 6.83 -11.48
C SER A 43 -3.71 5.82 -10.65
N LYS A 44 -4.87 5.39 -11.19
CA LYS A 44 -5.73 4.34 -10.62
C LYS A 44 -4.99 3.01 -10.45
N GLU A 45 -3.91 2.78 -11.21
CA GLU A 45 -3.05 1.59 -11.10
C GLU A 45 -2.30 1.48 -9.77
N ASN A 46 -2.18 2.59 -9.01
CA ASN A 46 -1.57 2.58 -7.68
C ASN A 46 -2.57 2.23 -6.56
N PHE A 47 -3.81 1.84 -6.91
CA PHE A 47 -4.86 1.47 -5.97
C PHE A 47 -5.12 -0.04 -5.99
N TYR A 48 -4.96 -0.68 -4.85
CA TYR A 48 -5.08 -2.13 -4.70
C TYR A 48 -6.23 -2.53 -3.77
N PRO A 49 -6.85 -3.71 -3.99
CA PRO A 49 -7.93 -4.20 -3.15
C PRO A 49 -7.50 -4.42 -1.69
N THR A 50 -6.33 -5.04 -1.48
CA THR A 50 -5.81 -5.36 -0.16
C THR A 50 -4.43 -4.76 0.09
N LEU A 51 -4.03 -4.71 1.37
CA LEU A 51 -2.66 -4.33 1.77
C LEU A 51 -1.63 -5.34 1.24
N ARG A 52 -1.96 -6.64 1.23
CA ARG A 52 -1.11 -7.72 0.69
C ARG A 52 -0.81 -7.53 -0.80
N ASP A 53 -1.80 -7.12 -1.58
CA ASP A 53 -1.62 -6.86 -3.02
C ASP A 53 -0.65 -5.68 -3.23
N ALA A 54 -0.86 -4.59 -2.48
CA ALA A 54 -0.02 -3.40 -2.57
C ALA A 54 1.44 -3.70 -2.18
N THR A 55 1.66 -4.43 -1.07
CA THR A 55 3.02 -4.80 -0.63
C THR A 55 3.66 -5.81 -1.58
N GLY A 56 2.89 -6.75 -2.14
CA GLY A 56 3.35 -7.68 -3.16
C GLY A 56 3.87 -6.98 -4.41
N ILE A 57 3.09 -6.04 -4.97
CA ILE A 57 3.52 -5.24 -6.13
C ILE A 57 4.70 -4.33 -5.78
N ALA A 58 4.70 -3.72 -4.59
CA ALA A 58 5.82 -2.91 -4.14
C ALA A 58 7.12 -3.72 -4.10
N ARG A 59 7.06 -4.97 -3.61
CA ARG A 59 8.22 -5.86 -3.55
C ARG A 59 8.70 -6.29 -4.95
N LEU A 60 7.79 -6.65 -5.84
CA LEU A 60 8.14 -7.00 -7.21
C LEU A 60 8.88 -5.86 -7.91
N ARG A 61 8.37 -4.63 -7.80
CA ARG A 61 9.01 -3.44 -8.37
C ARG A 61 10.36 -3.14 -7.72
N GLN A 62 10.49 -3.27 -6.40
CA GLN A 62 11.79 -3.10 -5.74
C GLN A 62 12.86 -4.05 -6.31
N ASN A 63 12.49 -5.31 -6.55
CA ASN A 63 13.39 -6.29 -7.15
C ASN A 63 13.76 -5.92 -8.59
N GLU A 64 12.81 -5.43 -9.39
CA GLU A 64 13.04 -4.95 -10.76
C GLU A 64 14.02 -3.77 -10.80
N PHE A 65 13.93 -2.85 -9.83
CA PHE A 65 14.83 -1.71 -9.70
C PHE A 65 16.18 -2.04 -9.03
N GLY A 66 16.44 -3.32 -8.73
CA GLY A 66 17.71 -3.78 -8.14
C GLY A 66 17.95 -3.28 -6.71
N PHE A 67 16.90 -2.86 -6.00
CA PHE A 67 17.03 -2.33 -4.64
C PHE A 67 17.17 -3.49 -3.64
N ILE A 68 18.33 -3.60 -3.01
CA ILE A 68 18.61 -4.61 -1.97
C ILE A 68 18.02 -4.13 -0.64
N ASP A 69 17.16 -4.97 -0.09
CA ASP A 69 16.27 -4.76 1.04
C ASP A 69 16.90 -4.07 2.28
N THR A 70 16.18 -3.09 2.82
CA THR A 70 16.07 -2.91 4.27
C THR A 70 15.56 -4.24 4.85
N SER A 71 16.41 -4.99 5.53
CA SER A 71 16.12 -6.32 6.13
C SER A 71 14.63 -6.59 6.39
N ARG A 72 14.03 -7.53 5.64
CA ARG A 72 12.68 -8.07 5.89
C ARG A 72 12.50 -8.35 7.37
N VAL A 73 11.68 -7.56 8.05
CA VAL A 73 11.17 -7.90 9.37
C VAL A 73 10.07 -8.94 9.15
N PRO A 74 10.21 -10.18 9.66
CA PRO A 74 9.13 -11.15 9.57
C PRO A 74 7.86 -10.55 10.16
N GLU A 75 6.79 -10.54 9.38
CA GLU A 75 5.46 -10.16 9.82
C GLU A 75 5.09 -11.11 10.97
N PHE A 76 5.01 -10.59 12.20
CA PHE A 76 4.49 -11.34 13.35
C PHE A 76 2.98 -11.49 13.14
N ASP A 77 2.61 -12.50 12.38
CA ASP A 77 1.21 -12.84 12.13
C ASP A 77 0.70 -13.62 13.35
N GLU A 78 0.12 -12.91 14.33
CA GLU A 78 -0.37 -13.48 15.61
C GLU A 78 -1.38 -14.63 15.40
N VAL A 79 -2.05 -14.69 14.25
CA VAL A 79 -2.95 -15.80 13.88
C VAL A 79 -2.23 -17.14 13.65
N SER A 80 -0.92 -17.13 13.37
CA SER A 80 -0.13 -18.37 13.19
C SER A 80 0.10 -19.12 14.50
N ASN A 81 -0.02 -18.45 15.65
CA ASN A 81 0.16 -19.07 16.96
C ASN A 81 -1.08 -19.84 17.46
N VAL A 82 -2.24 -19.61 16.86
CA VAL A 82 -3.49 -20.24 17.33
C VAL A 82 -3.64 -21.66 16.77
N THR A 83 -3.06 -21.97 15.60
CA THR A 83 -3.15 -23.31 15.00
C THR A 83 -2.08 -24.30 15.47
N ASN A 84 -0.98 -23.82 16.07
CA ASN A 84 0.10 -24.70 16.55
C ASN A 84 -0.12 -25.26 17.98
N ASN A 85 -1.22 -24.89 18.64
CA ASN A 85 -1.53 -25.31 20.01
C ASN A 85 -2.69 -26.30 20.13
N LEU A 86 -3.10 -26.98 19.05
CA LEU A 86 -3.96 -28.16 19.19
C LEU A 86 -3.11 -29.37 19.60
N PRO A 87 -3.31 -29.96 20.79
CA PRO A 87 -2.71 -31.24 21.10
C PRO A 87 -3.28 -32.28 20.13
N ASN A 88 -2.40 -33.02 19.46
CA ASN A 88 -2.78 -34.23 18.75
C ASN A 88 -3.43 -35.18 19.77
N HIS A 89 -4.75 -35.39 19.66
CA HIS A 89 -5.46 -36.46 20.35
C HIS A 89 -5.77 -37.57 19.35
#